data_AF-A0A2Z3I4I8-F1
#
_entry.id   AF-A0A2Z3I4I8-F1
#
_cell.length_a   1.000
_cell.length_b   1.000
_cell.length_c   1.000
_cell.angle_alpha   90.00
_cell.angle_beta   90.00
_cell.angle_gamma   90.00
#
_symmetry.space_group_name_H-M   'P 1'
#
loop_
_entity.id
_entity.type
_entity.pdbx_description
1 polymer ?
#
loop_
_entity_poly.entity_id
_entity_poly.type
_entity_poly.pdbx_seq_one_letter_code
_entity_poly.pdbx_strand_id
1 'polypeptide(L)'
;MSRDDNERRLERVLYREAFERRDAGAEADRRSRDADARAMRKRAALKSWLKVRDVIPPLLKGLNERLSVIGAEIKVSVTPPHDYSHRDYPSLGRGRLDLFVDGRKTTRTLEVDLAETGIAHVYMYLPKETRRLDIDIGEASSDRIESVLIDFVDLATRDDFPGEA
;
A
#
# COMPACT_ATOMS: atom_id res chain seq x y z
N MET A 1 -42.99 26.85 -42.22
CA MET A 1 -42.65 25.56 -41.58
C MET A 1 -43.96 24.84 -41.33
N SER A 2 -44.13 23.62 -41.85
CA SER A 2 -45.39 22.88 -41.72
C SER A 2 -45.60 22.41 -40.27
N ARG A 3 -46.85 22.22 -39.85
CA ARG A 3 -47.19 21.61 -38.55
C ARG A 3 -46.50 20.26 -38.38
N ASP A 4 -46.44 19.46 -39.45
CA ASP A 4 -45.81 18.15 -39.49
C ASP A 4 -44.28 18.22 -39.32
N ASP A 5 -43.64 19.29 -39.83
CA ASP A 5 -42.20 19.50 -39.63
C ASP A 5 -41.88 19.83 -38.17
N ASN A 6 -42.82 20.53 -37.50
CA ASN A 6 -42.67 20.92 -36.11
C ASN A 6 -42.90 19.73 -35.18
N GLU A 7 -43.90 18.88 -35.45
CA GLU A 7 -44.14 17.62 -34.72
C GLU A 7 -42.94 16.67 -34.83
N ARG A 8 -42.41 16.44 -36.05
CA ARG A 8 -41.20 15.61 -36.24
C ARG A 8 -39.97 16.19 -35.55
N ARG A 9 -39.83 17.51 -35.49
CA ARG A 9 -38.72 18.17 -34.77
C ARG A 9 -38.86 17.99 -33.26
N LEU A 10 -40.08 18.10 -32.72
CA LEU A 10 -40.35 17.91 -31.30
C LEU A 10 -40.07 16.45 -30.88
N GLU A 11 -40.51 15.48 -31.66
CA GLU A 11 -40.24 14.05 -31.42
C GLU A 11 -38.74 13.76 -31.38
N ARG A 12 -37.95 14.31 -32.31
CA ARG A 12 -36.49 14.15 -32.31
C ARG A 12 -35.82 14.75 -31.08
N VAL A 13 -36.28 15.91 -30.62
CA VAL A 13 -35.73 16.57 -29.42
C VAL A 13 -36.07 15.76 -28.17
N LEU A 14 -37.33 15.33 -28.02
CA LEU A 14 -37.77 14.52 -26.88
C LEU A 14 -37.06 13.16 -26.85
N TYR A 15 -36.84 12.54 -28.02
CA TYR A 15 -36.10 11.28 -28.10
C TYR A 15 -34.62 11.45 -27.75
N ARG A 16 -33.98 12.55 -28.20
CA ARG A 16 -32.60 12.88 -27.82
C ARG A 16 -32.49 13.13 -26.32
N GLU A 17 -33.38 13.92 -25.73
CA GLU A 17 -33.36 14.17 -24.27
C GLU A 17 -33.60 12.89 -23.46
N ALA A 18 -34.50 12.02 -23.92
CA ALA A 18 -34.75 10.73 -23.26
C ALA A 18 -33.56 9.78 -23.36
N PHE A 19 -32.85 9.78 -24.49
CA PHE A 19 -31.62 9.00 -24.69
C PHE A 19 -30.46 9.54 -23.85
N GLU A 20 -30.22 10.86 -23.87
CA GLU A 20 -29.18 11.51 -23.06
C GLU A 20 -29.41 11.32 -21.55
N ARG A 21 -30.67 11.36 -21.08
CA ARG A 21 -31.00 11.03 -19.68
C ARG A 21 -30.76 9.56 -19.34
N ARG A 22 -31.01 8.63 -20.27
CA ARG A 22 -30.71 7.20 -20.08
C ARG A 22 -29.22 6.91 -20.05
N ASP A 23 -28.44 7.52 -20.94
CA ASP A 23 -26.98 7.41 -20.94
C ASP A 23 -26.36 8.02 -19.68
N ALA A 24 -26.84 9.19 -19.25
CA ALA A 24 -26.41 9.80 -18.00
C ALA A 24 -26.71 8.91 -16.77
N GLY A 25 -27.88 8.25 -16.76
CA GLY A 25 -28.25 7.27 -15.72
C GLY A 25 -27.37 6.01 -15.75
N ALA A 26 -27.13 5.45 -16.94
CA ALA A 26 -26.28 4.28 -17.11
C ALA A 26 -24.81 4.55 -16.71
N GLU A 27 -24.31 5.73 -17.01
CA GLU A 27 -22.98 6.20 -16.62
C GLU A 27 -22.87 6.41 -15.10
N ALA A 28 -23.92 6.97 -14.46
CA ALA A 28 -23.99 7.12 -13.00
C ALA A 28 -24.03 5.76 -12.28
N ASP A 29 -24.82 4.81 -12.79
CA ASP A 29 -24.91 3.45 -12.25
C ASP A 29 -23.58 2.70 -12.37
N ARG A 30 -22.87 2.83 -13.50
CA ARG A 30 -21.52 2.24 -13.67
C ARG A 30 -20.54 2.83 -12.67
N ARG A 31 -20.47 4.16 -12.55
CA ARG A 31 -19.59 4.84 -11.59
C ARG A 31 -19.88 4.44 -10.15
N SER A 32 -21.15 4.27 -9.80
CA SER A 32 -21.59 3.80 -8.48
C SER A 32 -21.09 2.38 -8.19
N ARG A 33 -21.28 1.44 -9.13
CA ARG A 33 -20.78 0.06 -8.99
C ARG A 33 -19.26 -0.02 -8.91
N ASP A 34 -18.56 0.78 -9.70
CA ASP A 34 -17.08 0.85 -9.65
C ASP A 34 -16.58 1.40 -8.31
N ALA A 35 -17.29 2.40 -7.75
CA ALA A 35 -17.01 2.95 -6.44
C ALA A 35 -17.23 1.91 -5.32
N ASP A 36 -18.33 1.16 -5.37
CA ASP A 36 -18.62 0.08 -4.41
C ASP A 36 -17.60 -1.06 -4.49
N ALA A 37 -17.24 -1.49 -5.70
CA ALA A 37 -16.22 -2.51 -5.91
C ALA A 37 -14.84 -2.05 -5.40
N ARG A 38 -14.48 -0.79 -5.64
CA ARG A 38 -13.26 -0.18 -5.09
C ARG A 38 -13.29 -0.12 -3.56
N ALA A 39 -14.41 0.30 -2.97
CA ALA A 39 -14.57 0.35 -1.52
C ALA A 39 -14.43 -1.04 -0.87
N MET A 40 -14.99 -2.09 -1.49
CA MET A 40 -14.85 -3.46 -1.03
C MET A 40 -13.40 -3.95 -1.06
N ARG A 41 -12.68 -3.71 -2.17
CA ARG A 41 -11.23 -4.04 -2.27
C ARG A 41 -10.40 -3.30 -1.22
N LYS A 42 -10.66 -2.01 -1.04
CA LYS A 42 -10.02 -1.17 -0.02
C LYS A 42 -10.22 -1.74 1.40
N ARG A 43 -11.43 -2.15 1.75
CA ARG A 43 -11.73 -2.78 3.05
C ARG A 43 -11.00 -4.12 3.21
N ALA A 44 -10.96 -4.95 2.17
CA ALA A 44 -10.24 -6.21 2.20
C ALA A 44 -8.72 -6.02 2.39
N ALA A 45 -8.11 -5.12 1.61
CA ALA A 45 -6.70 -4.76 1.72
C ALA A 45 -6.36 -4.23 3.12
N LEU A 46 -7.17 -3.31 3.65
CA LEU A 46 -6.97 -2.78 5.00
C LEU A 46 -7.09 -3.88 6.07
N LYS A 47 -8.06 -4.79 5.94
CA LYS A 47 -8.22 -5.91 6.87
C LYS A 47 -6.99 -6.83 6.86
N SER A 48 -6.46 -7.16 5.69
CA SER A 48 -5.23 -7.95 5.57
C SER A 48 -4.01 -7.22 6.13
N TRP A 49 -3.90 -5.91 5.87
CA TRP A 49 -2.84 -5.08 6.45
C TRP A 49 -2.86 -5.04 7.97
N LEU A 50 -4.04 -4.92 8.59
CA LEU A 50 -4.15 -4.96 10.05
C LEU A 50 -3.67 -6.30 10.61
N LYS A 51 -3.99 -7.42 9.96
CA LYS A 51 -3.47 -8.74 10.36
C LYS A 51 -1.94 -8.80 10.29
N VAL A 52 -1.35 -8.29 9.19
CA VAL A 52 0.10 -8.21 9.03
C VAL A 52 0.73 -7.32 10.09
N ARG A 53 0.14 -6.15 10.35
CA ARG A 53 0.62 -5.22 11.38
C ARG A 53 0.62 -5.87 12.76
N ASP A 54 -0.40 -6.66 13.09
CA ASP A 54 -0.54 -7.26 14.40
C ASP A 54 0.46 -8.43 14.64
N VAL A 55 1.02 -9.04 13.58
CA VAL A 55 2.11 -10.05 13.70
C VAL A 55 3.51 -9.46 13.75
N ILE A 56 3.70 -8.18 13.38
CA ILE A 56 5.03 -7.54 13.41
C ILE A 56 5.62 -7.43 14.83
N PRO A 57 4.91 -6.95 15.87
CA PRO A 57 5.48 -6.80 17.21
C PRO A 57 6.09 -8.09 17.81
N PRO A 58 5.42 -9.27 17.78
CA PRO A 58 6.03 -10.49 18.30
C PRO A 58 7.25 -10.95 17.49
N LEU A 59 7.24 -10.79 16.15
CA LEU A 59 8.40 -11.10 15.31
C LEU A 59 9.60 -10.20 15.64
N LEU A 60 9.35 -8.89 15.83
CA LEU A 60 10.39 -7.94 16.21
C LEU A 60 10.99 -8.26 17.58
N LYS A 61 10.20 -8.77 18.53
CA LYS A 61 10.73 -9.20 19.83
C LYS A 61 11.79 -10.30 19.66
N GLY A 62 11.46 -11.35 18.90
CA GLY A 62 12.41 -12.46 18.66
C GLY A 62 13.65 -12.03 17.87
N LEU A 63 13.49 -11.14 16.89
CA LEU A 63 14.62 -10.56 16.14
C LEU A 63 15.50 -9.68 17.03
N ASN A 64 14.92 -8.81 17.86
CA ASN A 64 15.67 -7.92 18.74
C ASN A 64 16.42 -8.66 19.85
N GLU A 65 15.90 -9.78 20.34
CA GLU A 65 16.64 -10.64 21.27
C GLU A 65 17.96 -11.13 20.63
N ARG A 66 17.93 -11.51 19.35
CA ARG A 66 19.14 -11.91 18.59
C ARG A 66 20.06 -10.72 18.30
N LEU A 67 19.50 -9.59 17.88
CA LEU A 67 20.26 -8.39 17.54
C LEU A 67 20.95 -7.73 18.74
N SER A 68 20.41 -7.93 19.94
CA SER A 68 20.99 -7.40 21.17
C SER A 68 22.44 -7.85 21.40
N VAL A 69 22.81 -9.04 20.89
CA VAL A 69 24.18 -9.59 20.98
C VAL A 69 25.21 -8.71 20.27
N ILE A 70 24.80 -8.01 19.22
CA ILE A 70 25.65 -7.11 18.42
C ILE A 70 25.36 -5.62 18.67
N GLY A 71 24.65 -5.31 19.77
CA GLY A 71 24.29 -3.93 20.11
C GLY A 71 23.27 -3.29 19.16
N ALA A 72 22.55 -4.09 18.36
CA ALA A 72 21.57 -3.60 17.39
C ALA A 72 20.12 -3.84 17.87
N GLU A 73 19.20 -3.02 17.37
CA GLU A 73 17.77 -3.11 17.68
C GLU A 73 16.92 -2.51 16.53
N ILE A 74 15.83 -3.17 16.16
CA ILE A 74 14.83 -2.63 15.23
C ILE A 74 13.67 -2.03 16.02
N LYS A 75 13.27 -0.81 15.65
CA LYS A 75 12.11 -0.13 16.25
C LYS A 75 11.07 0.22 15.21
N VAL A 76 9.80 0.02 15.57
CA VAL A 76 8.68 0.63 14.86
C VAL A 76 8.76 2.13 15.08
N SER A 77 8.91 2.88 13.98
CA SER A 77 9.01 4.33 14.03
C SER A 77 7.72 4.97 13.52
N VAL A 78 7.40 6.12 14.11
CA VAL A 78 6.26 6.93 13.65
C VAL A 78 6.54 7.40 12.22
N THR A 79 5.64 7.09 11.31
CA THR A 79 5.72 7.57 9.93
C THR A 79 4.93 8.87 9.84
N PRO A 80 5.55 10.01 9.50
CA PRO A 80 4.81 11.24 9.29
C PRO A 80 3.86 11.08 8.08
N PRO A 81 2.73 11.83 8.06
CA PRO A 81 1.92 11.93 6.85
C PRO A 81 2.79 12.45 5.70
N HIS A 82 2.72 11.80 4.54
CA HIS A 82 3.43 12.26 3.34
C HIS A 82 2.47 12.24 2.14
N ASP A 83 2.76 13.09 1.15
CA ASP A 83 1.92 13.24 -0.04
C ASP A 83 2.30 12.32 -1.21
N TYR A 84 3.30 11.44 -1.07
CA TYR A 84 3.54 10.42 -2.10
C TYR A 84 2.50 9.30 -2.01
N SER A 85 1.27 9.62 -2.40
CA SER A 85 0.48 8.67 -3.15
C SER A 85 1.24 8.44 -4.45
N HIS A 86 1.59 7.19 -4.76
CA HIS A 86 1.92 6.86 -6.15
C HIS A 86 0.76 7.41 -6.99
N ARG A 87 1.06 8.19 -8.05
CA ARG A 87 0.09 9.05 -8.78
C ARG A 87 -1.22 8.38 -9.19
N ASP A 88 -1.28 7.05 -9.16
CA ASP A 88 -2.42 6.24 -9.58
C ASP A 88 -3.09 5.43 -8.45
N TYR A 89 -2.48 5.36 -7.25
CA TYR A 89 -3.00 4.57 -6.12
C TYR A 89 -2.77 5.27 -4.77
N PRO A 90 -3.84 5.77 -4.10
CA PRO A 90 -3.70 6.36 -2.78
C PRO A 90 -3.32 5.29 -1.75
N SER A 91 -2.41 5.65 -0.85
CA SER A 91 -1.97 4.79 0.25
C SER A 91 -3.09 4.57 1.27
N LEU A 92 -3.21 3.34 1.75
CA LEU A 92 -4.17 2.91 2.76
C LEU A 92 -3.56 2.71 4.14
N GLY A 93 -2.25 2.57 4.22
CA GLY A 93 -1.55 2.22 5.44
C GLY A 93 -0.06 2.28 5.23
N ARG A 94 0.66 2.73 6.25
CA ARG A 94 2.12 2.85 6.20
C ARG A 94 2.72 2.24 7.46
N GLY A 95 3.89 1.65 7.28
CA GLY A 95 4.72 1.15 8.36
C GLY A 95 6.15 1.60 8.14
N ARG A 96 6.88 1.89 9.21
CA ARG A 96 8.30 2.18 9.16
C ARG A 96 9.01 1.47 10.29
N LEU A 97 10.08 0.77 9.94
CA LEU A 97 11.04 0.20 10.88
C LEU A 97 12.38 0.89 10.66
N ASP A 98 13.05 1.25 11.75
CA ASP A 98 14.39 1.83 11.70
C ASP A 98 15.33 0.96 12.52
N LEU A 99 16.54 0.74 11.99
CA LEU A 99 17.60 0.07 12.73
C LEU A 99 18.34 1.07 13.62
N PHE A 100 18.58 0.66 14.86
CA PHE A 100 19.39 1.35 15.86
C PHE A 100 20.61 0.50 16.19
N VAL A 101 21.75 1.15 16.39
CA VAL A 101 23.00 0.53 16.86
C VAL A 101 23.49 1.36 18.05
N ASP A 102 23.78 0.70 19.17
CA ASP A 102 24.19 1.33 20.44
C ASP A 102 23.25 2.48 20.87
N GLY A 103 21.95 2.29 20.68
CA GLY A 103 20.91 3.27 21.00
C GLY A 103 20.79 4.44 20.02
N ARG A 104 21.58 4.47 18.94
CA ARG A 104 21.54 5.52 17.92
C ARG A 104 20.82 5.06 16.66
N LYS A 105 19.91 5.88 16.15
CA LYS A 105 19.22 5.63 14.89
C LYS A 105 20.21 5.65 13.73
N THR A 106 20.16 4.64 12.87
CA THR A 106 20.97 4.57 11.64
C THR A 106 20.20 5.12 10.44
N THR A 107 20.85 5.17 9.27
CA THR A 107 20.20 5.49 7.99
C THR A 107 19.47 4.30 7.39
N ARG A 108 19.52 3.11 8.02
CA ARG A 108 18.88 1.90 7.53
C ARG A 108 17.43 1.87 7.97
N THR A 109 16.55 1.89 6.98
CA THR A 109 15.11 1.99 7.19
C THR A 109 14.38 1.00 6.29
N LEU A 110 13.37 0.33 6.84
CA LEU A 110 12.37 -0.40 6.07
C LEU A 110 11.06 0.38 6.11
N GLU A 111 10.59 0.88 4.96
CA GLU A 111 9.29 1.51 4.84
C GLU A 111 8.34 0.62 4.05
N VAL A 112 7.08 0.58 4.47
CA VAL A 112 6.02 -0.16 3.80
C VAL A 112 4.89 0.79 3.49
N ASP A 113 4.41 0.77 2.25
CA ASP A 113 3.29 1.55 1.78
C ASP A 113 2.25 0.63 1.13
N LEU A 114 1.04 0.58 1.70
CA LEU A 114 -0.04 -0.26 1.19
C LEU A 114 -0.88 0.50 0.17
N ALA A 115 -0.91 0.01 -1.06
CA ALA A 115 -1.79 0.54 -2.10
C ALA A 115 -3.24 0.03 -1.95
N GLU A 116 -4.19 0.80 -2.51
CA GLU A 116 -5.61 0.40 -2.60
C GLU A 116 -5.86 -0.91 -3.35
N THR A 117 -4.90 -1.35 -4.17
CA THR A 117 -4.95 -2.63 -4.90
C THR A 117 -4.68 -3.84 -4.00
N GLY A 118 -4.19 -3.64 -2.77
CA GLY A 118 -3.74 -4.72 -1.89
C GLY A 118 -2.25 -5.04 -2.02
N ILE A 119 -1.52 -4.35 -2.89
CA ILE A 119 -0.06 -4.49 -2.98
C ILE A 119 0.60 -3.61 -1.92
N ALA A 120 1.47 -4.21 -1.11
CA ALA A 120 2.38 -3.52 -0.21
C ALA A 120 3.72 -3.30 -0.92
N HIS A 121 4.10 -2.04 -1.08
CA HIS A 121 5.41 -1.63 -1.57
C HIS A 121 6.35 -1.51 -0.39
N VAL A 122 7.34 -2.39 -0.33
CA VAL A 122 8.36 -2.45 0.72
C VAL A 122 9.65 -1.85 0.19
N TYR A 123 10.07 -0.74 0.79
CA TYR A 123 11.30 -0.02 0.47
C TYR A 123 12.34 -0.27 1.56
N MET A 124 13.47 -0.84 1.17
CA MET A 124 14.64 -1.03 2.02
C MET A 124 15.66 0.04 1.67
N TYR A 125 15.81 1.04 2.53
CA TYR A 125 16.85 2.05 2.41
C TYR A 125 18.09 1.56 3.15
N LEU A 126 19.13 1.24 2.38
CA LEU A 126 20.43 0.77 2.88
C LEU A 126 21.50 1.82 2.52
N PRO A 127 22.69 1.81 3.16
CA PRO A 127 23.71 2.83 2.94
C PRO A 127 24.17 2.97 1.48
N LYS A 128 24.17 1.86 0.72
CA LYS A 128 24.70 1.81 -0.65
C LYS A 128 23.64 1.65 -1.73
N GLU A 129 22.42 1.25 -1.36
CA GLU A 129 21.36 0.95 -2.30
C GLU A 129 19.97 1.12 -1.68
N THR A 130 18.96 1.32 -2.53
CA THR A 130 17.56 1.21 -2.14
C THR A 130 16.94 0.04 -2.89
N ARG A 131 16.41 -0.94 -2.16
CA ARG A 131 15.68 -2.06 -2.76
C ARG A 131 14.19 -1.87 -2.62
N ARG A 132 13.44 -2.34 -3.61
CA ARG A 132 11.99 -2.37 -3.61
C ARG A 132 11.49 -3.80 -3.79
N LEU A 133 10.53 -4.19 -2.97
CA LEU A 133 9.81 -5.45 -3.06
C LEU A 133 8.31 -5.14 -3.06
N ASP A 134 7.58 -5.73 -4.00
CA ASP A 134 6.13 -5.61 -4.05
C ASP A 134 5.52 -6.92 -3.58
N ILE A 135 4.67 -6.87 -2.55
CA ILE A 135 4.08 -8.04 -1.90
C ILE A 135 2.56 -7.92 -1.95
N ASP A 136 1.86 -8.95 -2.40
CA ASP A 136 0.41 -9.03 -2.20
C ASP A 136 0.12 -9.28 -0.72
N ILE A 137 -0.54 -8.31 -0.06
CA ILE A 137 -0.84 -8.40 1.36
C ILE A 137 -1.86 -9.52 1.68
N GLY A 138 -2.61 -9.99 0.68
CA GLY A 138 -3.52 -11.12 0.80
C GLY A 138 -2.79 -12.46 0.98
N GLU A 139 -1.55 -12.55 0.49
CA GLU A 139 -0.71 -13.76 0.49
C GLU A 139 0.45 -13.67 1.50
N ALA A 140 0.62 -12.53 2.17
CA ALA A 140 1.70 -12.30 3.12
C ALA A 140 1.52 -13.12 4.41
N SER A 141 2.08 -14.34 4.42
CA SER A 141 2.16 -15.18 5.61
C SER A 141 3.15 -14.64 6.66
N SER A 142 3.04 -15.09 7.91
CA SER A 142 4.00 -14.75 8.97
C SER A 142 5.43 -15.09 8.57
N ASP A 143 5.64 -16.28 8.01
CA ASP A 143 6.97 -16.75 7.57
C ASP A 143 7.53 -15.85 6.46
N ARG A 144 6.68 -15.39 5.53
CA ARG A 144 7.11 -14.48 4.47
C ARG A 144 7.51 -13.11 5.02
N ILE A 145 6.77 -12.60 5.99
CA ILE A 145 7.09 -11.33 6.67
C ILE A 145 8.40 -11.47 7.44
N GLU A 146 8.56 -12.56 8.20
CA GLU A 146 9.78 -12.84 8.95
C GLU A 146 11.01 -12.93 8.03
N SER A 147 10.90 -13.65 6.91
CA SER A 147 11.96 -13.72 5.90
C SER A 147 12.37 -12.35 5.36
N VAL A 148 11.41 -11.46 5.08
CA VAL A 148 11.71 -10.08 4.63
C VAL A 148 12.41 -9.26 5.72
N LEU A 149 12.01 -9.44 6.99
CA LEU A 149 12.65 -8.75 8.11
C LEU A 149 14.08 -9.25 8.34
N ILE A 150 14.32 -10.56 8.23
CA ILE A 150 15.66 -11.16 8.32
C ILE A 150 16.53 -10.65 7.17
N ASP A 151 16.05 -10.71 5.92
CA ASP A 151 16.78 -10.18 4.76
C ASP A 151 17.15 -8.69 4.96
N PHE A 152 16.22 -7.88 5.48
CA PHE A 152 16.51 -6.48 5.79
C PHE A 152 17.62 -6.36 6.82
N VAL A 153 17.55 -7.11 7.93
CA VAL A 153 18.55 -7.10 8.99
C VAL A 153 19.91 -7.50 8.44
N ASP A 154 20.01 -8.63 7.74
CA ASP A 154 21.26 -9.15 7.21
C ASP A 154 21.91 -8.14 6.26
N LEU A 155 21.13 -7.54 5.36
CA LEU A 155 21.63 -6.51 4.45
C LEU A 155 22.02 -5.23 5.19
N ALA A 156 21.27 -4.84 6.22
CA ALA A 156 21.52 -3.64 6.98
C ALA A 156 22.79 -3.76 7.84
N THR A 157 23.07 -4.93 8.42
CA THR A 157 24.22 -5.16 9.30
C THR A 157 25.48 -5.60 8.55
N ARG A 158 25.38 -6.08 7.31
CA ARG A 158 26.51 -6.57 6.49
C ARG A 158 27.70 -5.60 6.39
N ASP A 159 27.42 -4.30 6.31
CA ASP A 159 28.45 -3.26 6.20
C ASP A 159 29.10 -2.91 7.55
N ASP A 160 28.39 -3.10 8.67
CA ASP A 160 28.89 -2.79 10.02
C ASP A 160 29.64 -3.98 10.63
N PHE A 161 29.33 -5.21 10.18
CA PHE A 161 29.94 -6.46 10.64
C PHE A 161 30.39 -7.32 9.44
N PRO A 162 31.48 -6.94 8.76
CA PRO A 162 31.99 -7.69 7.62
C PRO A 162 32.62 -9.03 8.08
N GLY A 163 31.81 -10.08 8.14
CA GLY A 163 32.19 -11.45 8.51
C GLY A 163 31.34 -11.92 9.70
N GLU A 164 30.54 -12.97 9.59
CA GLU A 164 30.93 -14.34 9.27
C GLU A 164 29.99 -14.97 8.21
N ALA A 165 30.56 -15.43 7.10
CA ALA A 165 29.91 -16.37 6.18
C ALA A 165 30.34 -17.80 6.52
#